data_AF-A0A9E2P7U8-F1
#
_entry.id   AF-A0A9E2P7U8-F1
#
_cell.length_a   1.000
_cell.length_b   1.000
_cell.length_c   1.000
_cell.angle_alpha   90.00
_cell.angle_beta   90.00
_cell.angle_gamma   90.00
#
_symmetry.space_group_name_H-M   'P 1'
#
loop_
_entity.id
_entity.type
_entity.pdbx_description
1 polymer ?
#
loop_
_entity_poly.entity_id
_entity_poly.type
_entity_poly.pdbx_seq_one_letter_code
_entity_poly.pdbx_strand_id
1 'polypeptide(L)'
;MSNSVNTNTGAQIALQNLNATNAALAITQNRINTGKSVASAKDNGAIWAIAQGQRADIGALGAVKQSLDRGIAAVDVALAAGETVSDLLLQLKEKALSATDASLKTSARAALNEDFKALRDQIATVTANAEFNGVNLLKTGATGFAALANVTGTSSLTVGAEVLALGGANVTISTTQSI
;
A
#
# COMPACT_ATOMS: atom_id res chain seq x y z
N MET A 1 -25.73 21.21 72.76
CA MET A 1 -24.81 22.00 71.92
C MET A 1 -25.51 22.46 70.63
N SER A 2 -26.62 23.19 70.74
CA SER A 2 -27.43 23.61 69.56
C SER A 2 -27.43 25.12 69.32
N ASN A 3 -26.80 25.92 70.20
CA ASN A 3 -26.78 27.39 70.16
C ASN A 3 -25.34 27.91 70.28
N SER A 4 -24.46 27.53 69.34
CA SER A 4 -23.15 28.17 69.18
C SER A 4 -23.27 29.29 68.14
N VAL A 5 -22.86 30.52 68.48
CA VAL A 5 -22.85 31.67 67.56
C VAL A 5 -21.61 31.65 66.66
N ASN A 6 -20.51 31.05 67.13
CA ASN A 6 -19.23 31.05 66.43
C ASN A 6 -19.07 29.90 65.42
N THR A 7 -19.90 28.86 65.50
CA THR A 7 -19.78 27.69 64.61
C THR A 7 -21.17 27.17 64.26
N ASN A 8 -21.51 27.23 62.97
CA ASN A 8 -22.76 26.74 62.42
C ASN A 8 -22.52 25.45 61.63
N THR A 9 -22.73 24.30 62.29
CA THR A 9 -22.57 22.97 61.68
C THR A 9 -23.51 22.75 60.49
N GLY A 10 -24.73 23.32 60.53
CA GLY A 10 -25.69 23.23 59.42
C GLY A 10 -25.17 23.92 58.16
N ALA A 11 -24.53 25.09 58.31
CA ALA A 11 -23.89 25.80 57.21
C ALA A 11 -22.65 25.04 56.67
N GLN A 12 -21.87 24.38 57.54
CA GLN A 12 -20.73 23.56 57.11
C GLN A 12 -21.17 22.32 56.31
N ILE A 13 -22.26 21.67 56.71
CA ILE A 13 -22.84 20.54 55.98
C ILE A 13 -23.41 21.00 54.62
N ALA A 14 -24.09 22.15 54.59
CA ALA A 14 -24.57 22.73 53.33
C ALA A 14 -23.40 23.04 52.38
N LEU A 15 -22.29 23.58 52.89
CA LEU A 15 -21.09 23.86 52.11
C LEU A 15 -20.38 22.60 51.61
N GLN A 16 -20.33 21.51 52.40
CA GLN A 16 -19.85 20.21 51.93
C GLN A 16 -20.71 19.67 50.78
N ASN A 17 -22.03 19.72 50.91
CA ASN A 17 -22.94 19.29 49.84
C ASN A 17 -22.78 20.13 48.58
N LEU A 18 -22.64 21.46 48.70
CA LEU A 18 -22.39 22.36 47.57
C LEU A 18 -21.06 22.06 46.88
N ASN A 19 -20.00 21.78 47.63
CA ASN A 19 -18.71 21.39 47.05
C ASN A 19 -18.81 20.05 46.31
N ALA A 20 -19.57 19.09 46.85
CA ALA A 20 -19.81 17.81 46.19
C ALA A 20 -20.60 17.96 44.88
N THR A 21 -21.65 18.80 44.85
CA THR A 21 -22.42 19.06 43.62
C THR A 21 -21.60 19.82 42.59
N ASN A 22 -20.80 20.80 42.99
CA ASN A 22 -19.89 21.52 42.09
C ASN A 22 -18.83 20.58 41.48
N ALA A 23 -18.29 19.64 42.26
CA ALA A 23 -17.36 18.63 41.75
C ALA A 23 -18.03 17.69 40.72
N ALA A 24 -19.26 17.23 40.98
CA ALA A 24 -20.02 16.40 40.05
C ALA A 24 -20.38 17.16 38.75
N LEU A 25 -20.72 18.45 38.86
CA LEU A 25 -20.98 19.32 37.71
C LEU A 25 -19.73 19.48 36.84
N ALA A 26 -18.56 19.71 37.44
CA ALA A 26 -17.30 19.82 36.71
C ALA A 26 -16.96 18.54 35.91
N ILE A 27 -17.21 17.36 36.48
CA ILE A 27 -17.04 16.08 35.78
C ILE A 27 -18.00 15.99 34.58
N THR A 28 -19.27 16.33 34.78
CA THR A 28 -20.29 16.29 33.72
C THR A 28 -19.95 17.26 32.59
N GLN A 29 -19.51 18.47 32.93
CA GLN A 29 -19.09 19.47 31.96
C GLN A 29 -17.87 19.00 31.14
N ASN A 30 -16.88 18.36 31.78
CA ASN A 30 -15.75 17.75 31.07
C ASN A 30 -16.19 16.64 30.10
N ARG A 31 -17.17 15.81 30.48
CA ARG A 31 -17.73 14.77 29.58
C ARG A 31 -18.46 15.39 28.40
N ILE A 32 -19.24 16.46 28.61
CA ILE A 32 -19.92 17.19 27.54
C ILE A 32 -18.90 17.82 26.59
N ASN A 33 -17.89 18.52 27.13
CA ASN A 33 -16.88 19.22 26.33
C ASN A 33 -16.03 18.25 25.49
N THR A 34 -15.69 17.08 26.04
CA THR A 34 -14.85 16.08 25.36
C THR A 34 -15.65 15.09 24.53
N GLY A 35 -16.96 14.97 24.78
CA GLY A 35 -17.82 13.91 24.25
C GLY A 35 -17.45 12.49 24.73
N LYS A 36 -16.56 12.36 25.73
CA LYS A 36 -16.06 11.06 26.20
C LYS A 36 -16.51 10.81 27.63
N SER A 37 -16.99 9.59 27.90
CA SER A 37 -17.31 9.15 29.27
C SER A 37 -16.07 9.04 30.16
N VAL A 38 -14.91 8.69 29.58
CA VAL A 38 -13.60 8.63 30.22
C VAL A 38 -12.63 9.47 29.39
N ALA A 39 -12.31 10.66 29.87
CA ALA A 39 -11.44 11.59 29.15
C ALA A 39 -9.97 11.39 29.53
N SER A 40 -9.70 11.10 30.79
CA SER A 40 -8.36 10.98 31.35
C SER A 40 -8.16 9.68 32.14
N ALA A 41 -6.90 9.32 32.39
CA ALA A 41 -6.55 8.19 33.25
C ALA A 41 -7.03 8.35 34.70
N LYS A 42 -7.33 9.59 35.14
CA LYS A 42 -7.88 9.87 36.48
C LYS A 42 -9.35 9.44 36.60
N ASP A 43 -10.10 9.45 35.49
CA ASP A 43 -11.53 9.09 35.49
C ASP A 43 -11.70 7.57 35.60
N ASN A 44 -10.93 6.83 34.80
CA ASN A 44 -10.81 5.38 34.89
C ASN A 44 -9.54 4.93 34.16
N GLY A 45 -8.47 4.66 34.91
CA GLY A 45 -7.17 4.28 34.35
C GLY A 45 -7.21 3.02 33.49
N ALA A 46 -8.03 2.02 33.87
CA ALA A 46 -8.15 0.77 33.12
C ALA A 46 -8.84 0.97 31.77
N ILE A 47 -10.00 1.62 31.75
CA ILE A 47 -10.73 1.92 30.50
C ILE A 47 -9.91 2.86 29.61
N TRP A 48 -9.28 3.87 30.21
CA TRP A 48 -8.44 4.80 29.45
C TRP A 48 -7.23 4.09 28.81
N ALA A 49 -6.58 3.17 29.53
CA ALA A 49 -5.46 2.39 29.00
C ALA A 49 -5.89 1.48 27.84
N ILE A 50 -7.02 0.78 27.96
CA ILE A 50 -7.60 -0.04 26.88
C ILE A 50 -7.90 0.84 25.65
N ALA A 51 -8.56 1.99 25.86
CA ALA A 51 -8.88 2.92 24.79
C ALA A 51 -7.61 3.50 24.13
N GLN A 52 -6.53 3.69 24.90
CA GLN A 52 -5.26 4.16 24.36
C GLN A 52 -4.57 3.08 23.53
N GLY A 53 -4.63 1.81 23.95
CA GLY A 53 -4.18 0.67 23.15
C GLY A 53 -4.93 0.58 21.83
N GLN A 54 -6.26 0.66 21.85
CA GLN A 54 -7.08 0.67 20.63
C GLN A 54 -6.74 1.85 19.70
N ARG A 55 -6.46 3.04 20.23
CA ARG A 55 -6.00 4.18 19.41
C ARG A 55 -4.65 3.91 18.75
N ALA A 56 -3.73 3.26 19.46
CA ALA A 56 -2.45 2.86 18.90
C ALA A 56 -2.66 1.84 17.78
N ASP A 57 -3.52 0.84 17.98
CA ASP A 57 -3.86 -0.15 16.96
C ASP A 57 -4.49 0.47 15.71
N ILE A 58 -5.39 1.46 15.87
CA ILE A 58 -5.96 2.21 14.74
C ILE A 58 -4.86 2.95 13.96
N GLY A 59 -3.93 3.59 14.65
CA GLY A 59 -2.79 4.25 14.02
C GLY A 59 -1.89 3.26 13.26
N ALA A 60 -1.60 2.11 13.87
CA ALA A 60 -0.83 1.04 13.26
C ALA A 60 -1.56 0.44 12.03
N LEU A 61 -2.87 0.25 12.10
CA LEU A 61 -3.67 -0.24 10.98
C LEU A 61 -3.67 0.75 9.80
N GLY A 62 -3.62 2.06 10.08
CA GLY A 62 -3.40 3.08 9.05
C GLY A 62 -2.09 2.88 8.29
N ALA A 63 -1.00 2.57 9.00
CA ALA A 63 0.29 2.27 8.38
C ALA A 63 0.27 0.96 7.58
N VAL A 64 -0.40 -0.08 8.09
CA VAL A 64 -0.63 -1.35 7.38
C VAL A 64 -1.40 -1.10 6.08
N LYS A 65 -2.50 -0.33 6.13
CA LYS A 65 -3.27 0.06 4.95
C LYS A 65 -2.40 0.78 3.93
N GLN A 66 -1.62 1.77 4.34
CA GLN A 66 -0.74 2.49 3.43
C GLN A 66 0.30 1.56 2.79
N SER A 67 0.80 0.56 3.52
CA SER A 67 1.70 -0.44 2.96
C SER A 67 1.02 -1.33 1.92
N LEU A 68 -0.23 -1.73 2.15
CA LEU A 68 -1.02 -2.51 1.19
C LEU A 68 -1.34 -1.70 -0.06
N ASP A 69 -1.75 -0.43 0.11
CA ASP A 69 -2.06 0.48 -0.99
C ASP A 69 -0.81 0.69 -1.90
N ARG A 70 0.41 0.74 -1.33
CA ARG A 70 1.65 0.75 -2.13
C ARG A 70 1.87 -0.53 -2.92
N GLY A 71 1.52 -1.69 -2.34
CA GLY A 71 1.61 -2.97 -3.03
C GLY A 71 0.66 -3.07 -4.21
N ILE A 72 -0.58 -2.60 -4.02
CA ILE A 72 -1.58 -2.50 -5.11
C ILE A 72 -1.06 -1.60 -6.23
N ALA A 73 -0.57 -0.41 -5.91
CA ALA A 73 -0.04 0.51 -6.91
C ALA A 73 1.16 -0.08 -7.70
N ALA A 74 2.05 -0.83 -7.04
CA ALA A 74 3.14 -1.52 -7.73
C ALA A 74 2.63 -2.62 -8.68
N VAL A 75 1.57 -3.35 -8.29
CA VAL A 75 0.92 -4.34 -9.15
C VAL A 75 0.23 -3.67 -10.34
N ASP A 76 -0.47 -2.55 -10.14
CA ASP A 76 -1.14 -1.84 -11.22
C ASP A 76 -0.15 -1.34 -12.29
N VAL A 77 1.00 -0.80 -11.86
CA VAL A 77 2.09 -0.41 -12.78
C VAL A 77 2.63 -1.63 -13.55
N ALA A 78 2.78 -2.76 -12.87
CA ALA A 78 3.21 -3.99 -13.50
C ALA A 78 2.16 -4.54 -14.50
N LEU A 79 0.88 -4.46 -14.18
CA LEU A 79 -0.21 -4.88 -15.09
C LEU A 79 -0.24 -4.01 -16.35
N ALA A 80 -0.19 -2.69 -16.21
CA ALA A 80 -0.18 -1.76 -17.36
C ALA A 80 1.03 -2.00 -18.28
N ALA A 81 2.20 -2.24 -17.70
CA ALA A 81 3.38 -2.62 -18.47
C ALA A 81 3.23 -3.99 -19.13
N GLY A 82 2.63 -4.97 -18.44
CA GLY A 82 2.32 -6.29 -19.00
C GLY A 82 1.39 -6.24 -20.21
N GLU A 83 0.35 -5.40 -20.17
CA GLU A 83 -0.54 -5.16 -21.31
C GLU A 83 0.23 -4.59 -22.51
N THR A 84 1.07 -3.58 -22.28
CA THR A 84 1.93 -3.00 -23.32
C THR A 84 2.89 -4.04 -23.91
N VAL A 85 3.48 -4.90 -23.08
CA VAL A 85 4.35 -5.99 -23.55
C VAL A 85 3.55 -7.01 -24.38
N SER A 86 2.32 -7.34 -23.98
CA SER A 86 1.44 -8.22 -24.75
C SER A 86 1.17 -7.67 -26.16
N ASP A 87 0.85 -6.38 -26.28
CA ASP A 87 0.63 -5.74 -27.58
C ASP A 87 1.88 -5.73 -28.46
N LEU A 88 3.06 -5.49 -27.87
CA LEU A 88 4.33 -5.54 -28.59
C LEU A 88 4.68 -6.97 -29.04
N LEU A 89 4.33 -8.00 -28.25
CA LEU A 89 4.51 -9.41 -28.63
C LEU A 89 3.61 -9.80 -29.81
N LEU A 90 2.39 -9.27 -29.89
CA LEU A 90 1.52 -9.47 -31.05
C LEU A 90 2.13 -8.88 -32.32
N GLN A 91 2.69 -7.67 -32.24
CA GLN A 91 3.39 -7.03 -33.36
C GLN A 91 4.67 -7.81 -33.75
N LEU A 92 5.43 -8.31 -32.77
CA LEU A 92 6.58 -9.18 -33.05
C LEU A 92 6.17 -10.45 -33.79
N LYS A 93 5.06 -11.08 -33.39
CA LYS A 93 4.52 -12.27 -34.07
C LYS A 93 4.12 -11.95 -35.52
N GLU A 94 3.49 -10.79 -35.76
CA GLU A 94 3.14 -10.35 -37.10
C GLU A 94 4.39 -10.16 -37.98
N LYS A 95 5.40 -9.43 -37.48
CA LYS A 95 6.67 -9.22 -38.19
C LYS A 95 7.43 -10.53 -38.46
N ALA A 96 7.45 -11.44 -37.49
CA ALA A 96 8.04 -12.76 -37.64
C ALA A 96 7.34 -13.56 -38.74
N LEU A 97 6.01 -13.59 -38.74
CA LEU A 97 5.23 -14.28 -39.77
C LEU A 97 5.47 -13.66 -41.16
N SER A 98 5.46 -12.33 -41.28
CA SER A 98 5.75 -11.65 -42.55
C SER A 98 7.15 -11.98 -43.08
N ALA A 99 8.13 -12.20 -42.19
CA ALA A 99 9.48 -12.56 -42.59
C ALA A 99 9.62 -14.00 -43.12
N THR A 100 8.65 -14.89 -42.84
CA THR A 100 8.65 -16.29 -43.33
C THR A 100 8.22 -16.44 -44.79
N ASP A 101 7.66 -15.40 -45.40
CA ASP A 101 7.26 -15.46 -46.81
C ASP A 101 8.50 -15.62 -47.72
N ALA A 102 8.54 -16.74 -48.44
CA ALA A 102 9.64 -17.14 -49.30
C ALA A 102 9.83 -16.18 -50.51
N SER A 103 8.80 -15.43 -50.89
CA SER A 103 8.84 -14.49 -52.01
C SER A 103 9.59 -13.19 -51.69
N LEU A 104 9.88 -12.90 -50.41
CA LEU A 104 10.61 -11.70 -50.03
C LEU A 104 12.06 -11.71 -50.55
N LYS A 105 12.59 -10.52 -50.84
CA LYS A 105 14.02 -10.32 -51.11
C LYS A 105 14.82 -10.27 -49.79
N THR A 106 16.10 -10.57 -49.84
CA THR A 106 17.01 -10.53 -48.69
C THR A 106 17.02 -9.15 -47.99
N SER A 107 16.94 -8.06 -48.75
CA SER A 107 16.86 -6.70 -48.18
C SER A 107 15.56 -6.42 -47.41
N ALA A 108 14.43 -6.97 -47.87
CA ALA A 108 13.15 -6.85 -47.19
C ALA A 108 13.13 -7.67 -45.88
N ARG A 109 13.71 -8.88 -45.88
CA ARG A 109 13.92 -9.66 -44.66
C ARG A 109 14.85 -8.96 -43.66
N ALA A 110 15.89 -8.28 -44.15
CA ALA A 110 16.76 -7.48 -43.28
C ALA A 110 16.02 -6.32 -42.60
N ALA A 111 15.18 -5.59 -43.34
CA ALA A 111 14.36 -4.52 -42.77
C ALA A 111 13.37 -5.03 -41.71
N LEU A 112 12.68 -6.15 -41.98
CA LEU A 112 11.78 -6.78 -41.00
C LEU A 112 12.53 -7.26 -39.74
N ASN A 113 13.77 -7.71 -39.87
CA ASN A 113 14.59 -8.10 -38.73
C ASN A 113 15.01 -6.88 -37.88
N GLU A 114 15.27 -5.72 -38.49
CA GLU A 114 15.53 -4.49 -37.73
C GLU A 114 14.27 -4.01 -36.99
N ASP A 115 13.09 -4.03 -37.63
CA ASP A 115 11.81 -3.78 -36.94
C ASP A 115 11.61 -4.74 -35.76
N PHE A 116 11.91 -6.02 -35.96
CA PHE A 116 11.79 -7.05 -34.93
C PHE A 116 12.73 -6.79 -33.74
N LYS A 117 13.98 -6.39 -34.00
CA LYS A 117 14.92 -6.00 -32.94
C LYS A 117 14.44 -4.76 -32.19
N ALA A 118 13.94 -3.76 -32.91
CA ALA A 118 13.43 -2.53 -32.29
C ALA A 118 12.25 -2.82 -31.35
N LEU A 119 11.28 -3.64 -31.78
CA LEU A 119 10.14 -4.05 -30.94
C LEU A 119 10.60 -4.85 -29.71
N ARG A 120 11.57 -5.75 -29.89
CA ARG A 120 12.17 -6.50 -28.78
C ARG A 120 12.86 -5.58 -27.77
N ASP A 121 13.63 -4.61 -28.24
CA ASP A 121 14.34 -3.66 -27.39
C ASP A 121 13.36 -2.71 -26.68
N GLN A 122 12.22 -2.41 -27.33
CA GLN A 122 11.12 -1.67 -26.71
C GLN A 122 10.47 -2.48 -25.56
N ILE A 123 10.26 -3.79 -25.72
CA ILE A 123 9.78 -4.65 -24.61
C ILE A 123 10.77 -4.63 -23.43
N ALA A 124 12.07 -4.71 -23.70
CA ALA A 124 13.10 -4.61 -22.67
C ALA A 124 13.05 -3.25 -21.95
N THR A 125 12.76 -2.18 -22.69
CA THR A 125 12.63 -0.82 -22.15
C THR A 125 11.37 -0.68 -21.29
N VAL A 126 10.23 -1.19 -21.73
CA VAL A 126 8.95 -1.14 -20.98
C VAL A 126 9.07 -1.92 -19.67
N THR A 127 9.61 -3.15 -19.73
CA THR A 127 9.82 -3.98 -18.52
C THR A 127 10.81 -3.36 -17.54
N ALA A 128 11.86 -2.70 -18.03
CA ALA A 128 12.83 -2.00 -17.18
C ALA A 128 12.23 -0.75 -16.50
N ASN A 129 11.33 -0.03 -17.17
CA ASN A 129 10.71 1.20 -16.67
C ASN A 129 9.43 0.99 -15.85
N ALA A 130 8.92 -0.23 -15.74
CA ALA A 130 7.75 -0.59 -14.95
C ALA A 130 8.04 -0.59 -13.44
N GLU A 131 8.42 0.58 -12.92
CA GLU A 131 8.84 0.78 -11.53
C GLU A 131 7.86 1.68 -10.79
N PHE A 132 7.46 1.25 -9.59
CA PHE A 132 6.75 2.08 -8.63
C PHE A 132 7.56 2.18 -7.34
N ASN A 133 8.01 3.38 -7.01
CA ASN A 133 8.70 3.68 -5.75
C ASN A 133 9.89 2.73 -5.45
N GLY A 134 10.75 2.47 -6.44
CA GLY A 134 11.91 1.58 -6.30
C GLY A 134 11.59 0.09 -6.52
N VAL A 135 10.32 -0.28 -6.68
CA VAL A 135 9.89 -1.67 -6.83
C VAL A 135 9.47 -1.92 -8.27
N ASN A 136 10.13 -2.87 -8.91
CA ASN A 136 9.76 -3.37 -10.23
C ASN A 136 9.50 -4.88 -10.12
N LEU A 137 8.32 -5.31 -10.57
CA LEU A 137 7.88 -6.71 -10.49
C LEU A 137 8.18 -7.52 -11.76
N LEU A 138 8.58 -6.86 -12.85
CA LEU A 138 8.73 -7.45 -14.18
C LEU A 138 10.19 -7.62 -14.62
N LYS A 139 11.11 -6.88 -14.02
CA LYS A 139 12.54 -6.89 -14.35
C LYS A 139 13.24 -8.17 -13.90
N THR A 140 14.26 -8.56 -14.64
CA THR A 140 15.16 -9.66 -14.28
C THR A 140 15.80 -9.42 -12.90
N GLY A 141 15.65 -10.40 -12.00
CA GLY A 141 16.14 -10.29 -10.62
C GLY A 141 15.20 -9.57 -9.64
N ALA A 142 13.97 -9.26 -10.05
CA ALA A 142 12.93 -8.76 -9.16
C ALA A 142 12.61 -9.79 -8.05
N THR A 143 12.57 -9.33 -6.80
CA THR A 143 12.30 -10.16 -5.62
C THR A 143 10.84 -10.07 -5.15
N GLY A 144 10.03 -9.21 -5.79
CA GLY A 144 8.65 -8.94 -5.41
C GLY A 144 8.51 -7.83 -4.36
N PHE A 145 7.28 -7.65 -3.86
CA PHE A 145 6.93 -6.67 -2.84
C PHE A 145 6.31 -7.36 -1.62
N ALA A 146 6.78 -7.03 -0.42
CA ALA A 146 6.20 -7.50 0.83
C ALA A 146 5.45 -6.35 1.53
N ALA A 147 4.12 -6.39 1.51
CA ALA A 147 3.28 -5.46 2.25
C ALA A 147 3.10 -5.92 3.69
N LEU A 148 2.98 -5.00 4.66
CA LEU A 148 2.58 -5.35 6.02
C LEU A 148 1.16 -5.94 6.04
N ALA A 149 0.93 -6.98 6.84
CA ALA A 149 -0.37 -7.64 6.99
C ALA A 149 -0.95 -7.58 8.42
N ASN A 150 -0.22 -7.05 9.39
CA ASN A 150 -0.67 -6.94 10.78
C ASN A 150 -0.09 -5.71 11.50
N VAL A 151 -0.79 -5.20 12.51
CA VAL A 151 -0.39 -4.09 13.38
C VAL A 151 0.91 -4.36 14.15
N THR A 152 1.25 -5.63 14.39
CA THR A 152 2.51 -6.04 15.04
C THR A 152 3.72 -6.08 14.09
N GLY A 153 3.50 -5.95 12.77
CA GLY A 153 4.55 -6.01 11.76
C GLY A 153 5.20 -7.39 11.57
N THR A 154 4.67 -8.43 12.21
CA THR A 154 5.23 -9.80 12.16
C THR A 154 4.79 -10.61 10.95
N SER A 155 3.76 -10.13 10.24
CA SER A 155 3.17 -10.82 9.09
C SER A 155 3.22 -9.90 7.88
N SER A 156 3.57 -10.47 6.73
CA SER A 156 3.58 -9.79 5.44
C SER A 156 2.78 -10.53 4.38
N LEU A 157 2.15 -9.77 3.49
CA LEU A 157 1.58 -10.28 2.26
C LEU A 157 2.59 -10.05 1.13
N THR A 158 3.13 -11.13 0.58
CA THR A 158 4.14 -11.07 -0.49
C THR A 158 3.46 -11.19 -1.84
N VAL A 159 3.66 -10.19 -2.69
CA VAL A 159 3.39 -10.25 -4.12
C VAL A 159 4.67 -10.74 -4.80
N GLY A 160 4.58 -11.91 -5.45
CA GLY A 160 5.68 -12.46 -6.24
C GLY A 160 6.01 -11.60 -7.46
N ALA A 161 7.27 -11.58 -7.86
CA ALA A 161 7.67 -11.00 -9.14
C ALA A 161 7.36 -11.99 -10.28
N GLU A 162 6.92 -11.47 -11.42
CA GLU A 162 6.73 -12.24 -12.65
C GLU A 162 7.72 -11.68 -13.67
N VAL A 163 8.82 -12.38 -13.90
CA VAL A 163 9.94 -11.85 -14.70
C VAL A 163 9.66 -12.05 -16.18
N LEU A 164 9.41 -10.97 -16.93
CA LEU A 164 9.23 -10.99 -18.38
C LEU A 164 10.56 -10.81 -19.14
N ALA A 165 11.61 -11.49 -18.68
CA ALA A 165 12.92 -11.38 -19.31
C ALA A 165 12.94 -12.06 -20.69
N LEU A 166 13.40 -11.31 -21.70
CA LEU A 166 13.68 -11.84 -23.04
C LEU A 166 14.96 -12.69 -22.98
N GLY A 167 14.81 -14.00 -22.78
CA GLY A 167 15.94 -14.93 -22.72
C GLY A 167 16.45 -15.40 -24.09
N GLY A 168 17.76 -15.23 -24.35
CA GLY A 168 18.56 -16.02 -25.31
C GLY A 168 18.71 -15.49 -26.74
N ALA A 169 19.78 -15.95 -27.43
CA ALA A 169 20.13 -15.68 -28.83
C ALA A 169 19.09 -16.16 -29.89
N ASN A 170 17.92 -16.61 -29.42
CA ASN A 170 16.89 -17.27 -30.21
C ASN A 170 15.78 -16.31 -30.68
N VAL A 171 15.78 -15.06 -30.19
CA VAL A 171 14.86 -14.00 -30.62
C VAL A 171 15.55 -13.13 -31.68
N THR A 172 16.06 -13.79 -32.71
CA THR A 172 16.57 -13.15 -33.92
C THR A 172 16.02 -13.94 -35.09
N ILE A 173 15.39 -13.27 -36.05
CA ILE A 173 14.94 -13.94 -37.27
C ILE A 173 16.20 -14.32 -38.04
N SER A 174 16.58 -15.60 -37.97
CA SER A 174 17.73 -16.11 -38.70
C SER A 174 17.51 -15.87 -40.19
N THR A 175 18.46 -15.19 -40.83
CA THR A 175 18.42 -14.80 -42.25
C THR A 175 18.46 -15.99 -43.23
N THR A 176 18.44 -17.22 -42.73
CA THR A 176 18.78 -18.43 -43.49
C THR A 176 17.82 -19.61 -43.27
N GLN A 177 16.74 -19.48 -42.49
CA GLN A 177 15.73 -20.56 -42.44
C GLN A 177 14.69 -20.39 -43.55
N SER A 178 14.99 -20.97 -44.70
CA SER A 178 13.98 -21.66 -45.50
C SER A 178 13.47 -22.85 -44.69
N ILE A 179 12.17 -23.17 -44.77
CA ILE A 179 11.64 -24.48 -44.36
C ILE A 179 12.37 -25.57 -45.15
#